data_AF-A0A0Z8HTB6-F1
#
_entry.id   AF-A0A0Z8HTB6-F1
#
_cell.length_a   1.000
_cell.length_b   1.000
_cell.length_c   1.000
_cell.angle_alpha   90.00
_cell.angle_beta   90.00
_cell.angle_gamma   90.00
#
_symmetry.space_group_name_H-M   'P 1'
#
loop_
_entity.id
_entity.type
_entity.pdbx_description
1 polymer ?
#
loop_
_entity_poly.entity_id
_entity_poly.type
_entity_poly.pdbx_seq_one_letter_code
_entity_poly.pdbx_strand_id
1 'polypeptide(L)' 'MSHPIVPLTIPLSRRFEKKGRNDILMKIRLGKVEVTFFHSINQKILETILDKVLHYDHPTQ' A
#
# COMPACT_ATOMS: atom_id res chain seq x y z
N MET A 1 18.98 6.76 25.89
CA MET A 1 18.34 6.68 24.55
C MET A 1 19.27 5.87 23.66
N SER A 2 18.93 4.62 23.35
CA SER A 2 19.74 3.73 22.52
C SER A 2 19.66 4.17 21.06
N HIS A 3 20.81 4.42 20.43
CA HIS A 3 20.88 4.78 19.03
C HIS A 3 20.50 3.57 18.15
N PRO A 4 19.79 3.79 17.03
CA PRO A 4 19.49 2.71 16.10
C PRO A 4 20.79 2.15 15.51
N ILE A 5 20.85 0.83 15.33
CA ILE A 5 22.02 0.10 14.79
C ILE A 5 22.34 0.55 13.34
N VAL A 6 21.36 1.14 12.66
CA VAL A 6 21.49 1.69 11.30
C VAL A 6 20.94 3.12 11.28
N PRO A 7 21.58 4.09 10.60
CA PRO A 7 21.01 5.42 10.42
C PRO A 7 19.68 5.31 9.70
N LEU A 8 18.58 5.57 10.41
CA LEU A 8 17.28 5.73 9.79
C LEU A 8 17.29 7.08 9.08
N THR A 9 17.79 7.12 7.85
CA THR A 9 17.51 8.25 6.96
C THR A 9 15.99 8.36 6.87
N ILE A 10 15.46 9.54 7.15
CA ILE A 10 14.04 9.82 7.01
C ILE A 10 13.70 9.37 5.58
N PRO A 11 12.86 8.33 5.38
CA PRO A 11 12.58 7.85 4.04
C PRO A 11 12.05 9.05 3.29
N LEU A 12 12.80 9.51 2.28
CA LEU A 12 12.51 10.70 1.50
C LEU A 12 11.07 10.57 1.08
N SER A 13 10.17 11.33 1.73
CA SER A 13 8.76 10.97 1.86
C SER A 13 8.24 10.57 0.49
N ARG A 14 8.22 9.27 0.20
CA ARG A 14 7.77 8.81 -1.10
C ARG A 14 6.29 9.06 -1.01
N ARG A 15 5.86 10.18 -1.58
CA ARG A 15 4.47 10.41 -1.88
C ARG A 15 4.16 9.31 -2.88
N PHE A 16 3.79 8.15 -2.36
CA PHE A 16 2.88 7.28 -3.08
C PHE A 16 1.80 8.24 -3.53
N GLU A 17 1.68 8.42 -4.85
CA GLU A 17 0.47 8.95 -5.50
C GLU A 17 -0.66 8.51 -4.60
N LYS A 18 -1.30 9.46 -3.91
CA LYS A 18 -2.24 9.18 -2.83
C LYS A 18 -3.35 8.40 -3.52
N LYS A 19 -3.21 7.06 -3.57
CA LYS A 19 -4.02 6.12 -4.34
C LYS A 19 -5.42 6.42 -3.85
N GLY A 20 -6.15 7.23 -4.60
CA GLY A 20 -7.23 8.06 -4.08
C GLY A 20 -8.32 7.18 -3.51
N ARG A 21 -8.28 6.92 -2.19
CA ARG A 21 -9.24 5.98 -1.55
C ARG A 21 -9.39 4.67 -2.35
N ASN A 22 -8.29 4.15 -2.90
CA ASN A 22 -8.40 3.25 -4.03
C ASN A 22 -9.12 1.95 -3.69
N ASP A 23 -10.09 1.65 -4.56
CA ASP A 23 -10.81 0.40 -4.69
C ASP A 23 -12.07 0.23 -3.80
N ILE A 24 -12.59 1.22 -3.06
CA ILE A 24 -13.93 1.04 -2.41
C ILE A 24 -15.05 1.21 -3.44
N LEU A 25 -15.77 0.12 -3.75
CA LEU A 25 -16.97 0.13 -4.60
C LEU A 25 -18.18 0.68 -3.88
N MET A 26 -18.40 0.26 -2.63
CA MET A 26 -19.58 0.63 -1.85
C MET A 26 -19.29 0.54 -0.36
N LYS A 27 -19.85 1.44 0.43
CA LYS A 27 -19.78 1.40 1.89
C LYS A 27 -21.17 1.64 2.47
N ILE A 28 -21.68 0.67 3.23
CA ILE A 28 -23.00 0.70 3.87
C ILE A 28 -22.80 0.64 5.38
N ARG A 29 -23.51 1.52 6.11
CA ARG A 29 -23.54 1.50 7.57
C ARG A 29 -24.95 1.22 8.07
N LEU A 30 -25.11 0.15 8.83
CA LEU A 30 -26.35 -0.24 9.50
C LEU A 30 -26.14 -0.11 11.02
N GLY A 31 -26.43 1.06 11.56
CA GLY A 31 -26.22 1.40 12.96
C GLY A 31 -24.74 1.34 13.36
N LYS A 32 -24.37 0.29 14.11
CA LYS A 32 -22.99 0.03 14.57
C LYS A 32 -22.19 -0.87 13.62
N VAL A 33 -22.83 -1.46 12.61
CA VAL A 33 -22.17 -2.35 11.65
C VAL A 33 -21.82 -1.56 10.38
N GLU A 34 -20.61 -1.77 9.88
CA GLU A 34 -20.12 -1.21 8.62
C GLU A 34 -19.72 -2.34 7.66
N VAL A 35 -20.25 -2.28 6.45
CA VAL A 35 -19.91 -3.20 5.35
C VAL A 35 -19.28 -2.38 4.23
N THR A 36 -18.07 -2.76 3.83
CA THR A 36 -17.34 -2.10 2.73
C THR A 36 -17.03 -3.12 1.64
N PHE A 37 -17.47 -2.84 0.43
CA PHE A 37 -17.20 -3.58 -0.79
C PHE A 37 -16.02 -2.95 -1.52
N PHE A 38 -15.10 -3.77 -1.98
CA PHE A 38 -13.90 -3.33 -2.69
C PHE A 38 -13.89 -3.86 -4.12
N HIS A 39 -13.29 -3.11 -5.04
CA HIS A 39 -13.04 -3.51 -6.42
C HIS A 39 -12.05 -4.66 -6.41
N SER A 40 -12.39 -5.72 -7.12
CA SER A 40 -11.49 -6.86 -7.24
C SER A 40 -10.24 -6.45 -8.00
N ILE A 41 -9.10 -6.95 -7.53
CA ILE A 41 -7.86 -6.81 -8.27
C ILE A 41 -7.94 -7.80 -9.44
N ASN A 42 -7.92 -7.27 -10.67
CA ASN A 42 -7.79 -8.10 -11.87
C ASN A 42 -6.49 -8.91 -11.80
N GLN A 43 -6.51 -10.17 -12.26
CA GLN A 43 -5.34 -11.04 -12.35
C GLN A 43 -4.11 -10.36 -12.99
N LYS A 44 -4.28 -9.59 -14.07
CA LYS A 44 -3.18 -8.85 -14.70
C LYS A 44 -2.54 -7.82 -13.75
N ILE A 45 -3.37 -7.14 -12.97
CA ILE A 45 -2.92 -6.15 -11.98
C ILE A 45 -2.24 -6.86 -10.82
N LEU A 46 -2.77 -7.99 -10.36
CA LEU A 46 -2.16 -8.82 -9.33
C LEU A 46 -0.77 -9.28 -9.76
N GLU A 47 -0.63 -9.84 -10.96
CA GLU A 47 0.66 -10.28 -11.51
C GLU A 47 1.64 -9.11 -11.62
N THR A 48 1.20 -7.93 -12.06
CA THR A 48 2.05 -6.74 -12.13
C THR A 48 2.49 -6.25 -10.75
N ILE A 49 1.62 -6.35 -9.73
CA ILE A 49 1.97 -6.00 -8.36
C ILE A 49 3.00 -6.99 -7.82
N LEU A 50 2.76 -8.29 -8.00
CA LEU A 50 3.69 -9.34 -7.56
C LEU A 50 5.04 -9.19 -8.24
N ASP A 51 5.07 -8.97 -9.56
CA ASP A 51 6.27 -8.72 -10.33
C ASP A 51 7.06 -7.51 -9.78
N LYS A 52 6.38 -6.39 -9.54
CA LYS A 52 7.02 -5.19 -8.98
C LYS A 52 7.53 -5.35 -7.55
N VAL A 53 6.90 -6.20 -6.75
CA VAL A 53 7.32 -6.47 -5.36
C VAL A 53 8.48 -7.45 -5.33
N LEU A 54 8.41 -8.52 -6.13
CA LEU A 54 9.43 -9.57 -6.19
C LEU A 54 10.73 -9.07 -6.84
N HIS A 55 10.61 -8.22 -7.87
CA HIS A 55 11.75 -7.59 -8.53
C HIS A 55 12.04 -6.19 -7.97
N TYR A 56 11.53 -5.87 -6.78
CA TYR A 56 11.92 -4.65 -6.08
C TYR A 56 13.34 -4.83 -5.53
N ASP A 57 14.33 -4.71 -6.40
CA ASP A 57 15.70 -4.50 -5.97
C ASP A 57 15.73 -3.17 -5.20
N HIS A 58 16.13 -3.26 -3.93
CA HIS A 58 16.58 -2.10 -3.20
C HIS A 58 18.02 -1.84 -3.62
N PRO A 59 18.32 -0.85 -4.49
CA PRO A 59 19.65 -0.27 -4.47
C PRO A 59 19.76 0.45 -3.13
N THR A 60 20.22 -0.26 -2.10
CA THR A 60 20.73 0.34 -0.87
C THR A 60 21.95 1.17 -1.26
N GLN A 61 21.71 2.46 -1.51
CA GLN A 61 22.71 3.51 -1.42
C GLN A 61 22.55 4.22 -0.07
#